data_AF-A0A1V6ELI1-F1
#
_entry.id   AF-A0A1V6ELI1-F1
#
_cell.length_a   1.000
_cell.length_b   1.000
_cell.length_c   1.000
_cell.angle_alpha   90.00
_cell.angle_beta   90.00
_cell.angle_gamma   90.00
#
_symmetry.space_group_name_H-M   'P 1'
#
loop_
_entity.id
_entity.type
_entity.pdbx_description
1 polymer ?
#
loop_
_entity_poly.entity_id
_entity_poly.type
_entity_poly.pdbx_seq_one_letter_code
_entity_poly.pdbx_strand_id
1 'polypeptide(L)'
;MRYHPRDIEKIYARIKRLAEKALQKGDFARALREYDRAAVVASNLNRFFKDDEIEDQLQALSARLVSKSTAAPKRDNCFVFYDHIGSNYVLALQYLRALMSWEAEILYILEPSRHSSSPPDFIKELKAYGKANIMILPERTEDKLEHLNQVYCSIQEFGAAKALIHAPAEGAFCCVLWNALDELQRYRIVPGDHHFYLGTRLSDYVIEFRDFGLALSHSRRAYKKEQLLCQPYYPIVNRAIPFEGFPPQVKADSIIVVSGGAMYKILGDGGRFLHLAKEILDYNKKVVMLYAGEGNTVKIKDFIRKYKLEDRFILLGQRRDIYPLIKNSDIYLGTYPFSGGLMTQLAVVCEKPLLLLSYFPAIRSADSLLNYGNKAQEPLSFYSVEAMLSYARQLIDDEAFRLKEGEKNRGRVISPQQFSESLRSLLNGETTIHFIPEMPEGLLERAEELYLETADRYTKAYELFLFQSYGIKTLWLFPKVFFKGMGSLSFIRRIVYTAVKRVTKKL
;
A
#
# COMPACT_ATOMS: atom_id res chain seq x y z
N MET A 1 15.72 -23.17 9.76
CA MET A 1 15.63 -22.22 10.89
C MET A 1 14.48 -21.26 10.66
N ARG A 2 13.47 -21.22 11.54
CA ARG A 2 12.34 -20.27 11.43
C ARG A 2 12.61 -19.00 12.22
N TYR A 3 12.03 -17.87 11.79
CA TYR A 3 12.03 -16.64 12.60
C TYR A 3 10.96 -16.72 13.68
N HIS A 4 11.26 -16.13 14.85
CA HIS A 4 10.31 -15.79 15.89
C HIS A 4 10.16 -14.26 15.93
N PRO A 5 9.03 -13.68 16.37
CA PRO A 5 8.86 -12.22 16.48
C PRO A 5 10.02 -11.50 17.19
N ARG A 6 10.49 -12.06 18.30
CA ARG A 6 11.69 -11.60 19.04
C ARG A 6 12.97 -11.48 18.20
N ASP A 7 13.12 -12.26 17.13
CA ASP A 7 14.26 -12.11 16.21
C ASP A 7 14.17 -10.80 15.43
N ILE A 8 12.95 -10.45 14.99
CA ILE A 8 12.69 -9.24 14.21
C ILE A 8 12.82 -8.01 15.10
N GLU A 9 12.34 -8.06 16.35
CA GLU A 9 12.56 -7.01 17.35
C GLU A 9 14.06 -6.75 17.57
N LYS A 10 14.89 -7.80 17.67
CA LYS A 10 16.35 -7.67 17.80
C LYS A 10 17.00 -7.03 16.57
N ILE A 11 16.54 -7.38 15.37
CA ILE A 11 16.99 -6.75 14.12
C ILE A 11 16.64 -5.26 14.15
N TYR A 12 15.37 -4.94 14.43
CA TYR A 12 14.87 -3.57 14.51
C TYR A 12 15.66 -2.73 15.52
N ALA A 13 15.82 -3.21 16.76
CA ALA A 13 16.59 -2.54 17.80
C ALA A 13 18.08 -2.40 17.47
N ARG A 14 18.64 -3.31 16.65
CA ARG A 14 20.02 -3.18 16.16
C ARG A 14 20.15 -2.08 15.12
N ILE A 15 19.17 -1.94 14.22
CA ILE A 15 19.14 -0.86 13.22
C ILE A 15 18.96 0.50 13.91
N LYS A 16 18.07 0.61 14.89
CA LYS A 16 17.87 1.85 15.67
C LYS A 16 19.18 2.34 16.32
N ARG A 17 19.92 1.43 16.96
CA ARG A 17 21.28 1.71 17.49
C ARG A 17 22.31 2.14 16.44
N LEU A 18 22.14 1.73 15.17
CA LEU A 18 23.01 2.24 14.09
C LEU A 18 22.64 3.68 13.72
N ALA A 19 21.36 4.04 13.77
CA ALA A 19 20.89 5.41 13.58
C ALA A 19 21.41 6.33 14.69
N GLU A 20 21.26 5.93 15.96
CA GLU A 20 21.76 6.68 17.13
C GLU A 20 23.27 6.94 17.03
N LYS A 21 24.05 5.93 16.67
CA LYS A 21 25.50 6.08 16.46
C LYS A 21 25.85 7.03 15.31
N ALA A 22 25.01 7.10 14.28
CA ALA A 22 25.20 8.04 13.19
C ALA A 22 24.87 9.48 13.64
N LEU A 23 23.78 9.67 14.40
CA LEU A 23 23.43 10.96 15.02
C LEU A 23 24.55 11.49 15.93
N GLN A 24 25.09 10.65 16.80
CA GLN A 24 26.21 11.01 17.69
C GLN A 24 27.46 11.48 16.94
N LYS A 25 27.63 11.03 15.69
CA LYS A 25 28.75 11.42 14.80
C LYS A 25 28.42 12.60 13.90
N GLY A 26 27.21 13.16 13.97
CA GLY A 26 26.74 14.20 13.06
C GLY A 26 26.41 13.72 11.64
N ASP A 27 26.34 12.40 11.41
CA ASP A 27 26.00 11.81 10.11
C ASP A 27 24.47 11.67 9.98
N PHE A 28 23.80 12.80 9.77
CA PHE A 28 22.34 12.86 9.72
C PHE A 28 21.75 12.06 8.55
N ALA A 29 22.37 12.14 7.37
CA ALA A 29 21.91 11.41 6.20
C ALA A 29 21.88 9.90 6.45
N ARG A 30 22.93 9.37 7.10
CA ARG A 30 22.95 7.97 7.51
C ARG A 30 21.91 7.66 8.58
N ALA A 31 21.76 8.52 9.59
CA ALA A 31 20.75 8.30 10.63
C ALA A 31 19.34 8.16 10.03
N LEU A 32 18.93 9.07 9.14
CA LEU A 32 17.65 9.02 8.46
C LEU A 32 17.47 7.73 7.65
N ARG A 33 18.50 7.29 6.91
CA ARG A 33 18.46 6.01 6.20
C ARG A 33 18.30 4.80 7.11
N GLU A 34 18.94 4.80 8.28
CA GLU A 34 18.79 3.70 9.24
C GLU A 34 17.39 3.71 9.87
N TYR A 35 16.79 4.89 10.13
CA TYR A 35 15.39 4.98 10.56
C TYR A 35 14.43 4.46 9.48
N ASP A 36 14.61 4.83 8.22
CA ASP A 36 13.83 4.27 7.12
C ASP A 36 13.97 2.75 7.06
N ARG A 37 15.19 2.21 7.24
CA ARG A 37 15.40 0.75 7.28
C ARG A 37 14.72 0.08 8.45
N ALA A 38 14.70 0.72 9.62
CA ALA A 38 14.00 0.22 10.79
C ALA A 38 12.49 0.15 10.50
N ALA A 39 11.92 1.19 9.91
CA ALA A 39 10.51 1.24 9.51
C ALA A 39 10.13 0.10 8.56
N VAL A 40 10.97 -0.18 7.56
CA VAL A 40 10.77 -1.30 6.63
C VAL A 40 10.80 -2.65 7.33
N VAL A 41 11.67 -2.84 8.32
CA VAL A 41 11.71 -4.09 9.09
C VAL A 41 10.43 -4.22 9.93
N ALA A 42 10.01 -3.13 10.58
CA ALA A 42 8.78 -3.12 11.39
C ALA A 42 7.54 -3.41 10.54
N SER A 43 7.42 -2.80 9.35
CA SER A 43 6.27 -2.96 8.45
C SER A 43 6.12 -4.37 7.87
N ASN A 44 7.17 -5.18 7.89
CA ASN A 44 7.14 -6.58 7.44
C ASN A 44 6.63 -7.55 8.51
N LEU A 45 6.50 -7.10 9.77
CA LEU A 45 5.92 -7.88 10.87
C LEU A 45 4.59 -7.31 11.37
N ASN A 46 4.49 -5.97 11.45
CA ASN A 46 3.34 -5.23 11.99
C ASN A 46 2.95 -5.65 13.41
N ARG A 47 3.94 -5.91 14.26
CA ARG A 47 3.78 -6.20 15.70
C ARG A 47 3.57 -4.94 16.54
N PHE A 48 4.25 -3.86 16.14
CA PHE A 48 4.08 -2.53 16.69
C PHE A 48 3.87 -1.55 15.52
N PHE A 49 3.20 -0.43 15.79
CA PHE A 49 2.66 0.44 14.74
C PHE A 49 3.22 1.87 14.75
N LYS A 50 4.06 2.20 15.75
CA LYS A 50 4.82 3.45 15.90
C LYS A 50 6.04 3.22 16.78
N ASP A 51 6.96 4.18 16.84
CA ASP A 51 8.11 4.20 17.76
C ASP A 51 8.38 5.61 18.27
N ASP A 52 7.96 5.91 19.51
CA ASP A 52 8.05 7.25 20.10
C ASP A 52 9.51 7.74 20.24
N GLU A 53 10.49 6.85 20.43
CA GLU A 53 11.90 7.25 20.53
C GLU A 53 12.42 7.77 19.19
N ILE A 54 12.04 7.12 18.08
CA ILE A 54 12.39 7.61 16.75
C ILE A 54 11.68 8.95 16.47
N GLU A 55 10.41 9.09 16.84
CA GLU A 55 9.67 10.35 16.69
C GLU A 55 10.38 11.51 17.41
N ASP A 56 10.77 11.32 18.67
CA ASP A 56 11.46 12.34 19.48
C ASP A 56 12.80 12.76 18.84
N GLN A 57 13.57 11.79 18.33
CA GLN A 57 14.84 12.07 17.66
C GLN A 57 14.66 12.83 16.34
N LEU A 58 13.64 12.49 15.56
CA LEU A 58 13.33 13.18 14.30
C LEU A 58 12.84 14.62 14.54
N GLN A 59 12.05 14.84 15.60
CA GLN A 59 11.64 16.18 16.03
C GLN A 59 12.84 17.02 16.49
N ALA A 60 13.73 16.45 17.31
CA ALA A 60 14.95 17.14 17.75
C ALA A 60 15.87 17.47 16.57
N LEU A 61 15.97 16.59 15.59
CA LEU A 61 16.75 16.83 14.38
C LEU A 61 16.12 17.94 13.52
N SER A 62 14.80 17.98 13.42
CA SER A 62 14.06 19.06 12.75
C SER A 62 14.39 20.43 13.34
N ALA A 63 14.30 20.56 14.67
CA ALA A 63 14.62 21.79 15.38
C ALA A 63 16.08 22.22 15.20
N ARG A 64 16.99 21.28 14.94
CA ARG A 64 18.42 21.56 14.71
C ARG A 64 18.74 21.95 13.27
N LEU A 65 18.07 21.35 12.29
CA LEU A 65 18.44 21.48 10.87
C LEU A 65 17.65 22.55 10.12
N VAL A 66 16.42 22.84 10.55
CA VAL A 66 15.55 23.78 9.85
C VAL A 66 15.69 25.17 10.46
N SER A 67 16.06 26.13 9.61
CA SER A 67 16.07 27.55 9.96
C SER A 67 14.68 28.12 9.68
N LYS A 68 13.89 28.32 10.75
CA LYS A 68 12.53 28.85 10.61
C LYS A 68 12.54 30.24 10.00
N SER A 69 11.61 30.49 9.09
CA SER A 69 11.38 31.77 8.43
C SER A 69 9.94 32.22 8.66
N THR A 70 9.66 33.49 8.40
CA THR A 70 8.29 34.01 8.47
C THR A 70 7.42 33.40 7.37
N ALA A 71 6.24 32.92 7.75
CA ALA A 71 5.25 32.38 6.82
C ALA A 71 4.61 33.48 5.97
N ALA A 72 4.30 33.18 4.71
CA ALA A 72 3.42 34.05 3.92
C ALA A 72 1.98 34.00 4.45
N PRO A 73 1.15 35.03 4.16
CA PRO A 73 -0.28 35.01 4.48
C PRO A 73 -0.97 33.76 3.91
N LYS A 74 -1.79 33.12 4.74
CA LYS A 74 -2.45 31.87 4.40
C LYS A 74 -3.63 32.10 3.47
N ARG A 75 -3.76 31.24 2.47
CA ARG A 75 -4.82 31.25 1.45
C ARG A 75 -5.55 29.90 1.52
N ASP A 76 -6.87 29.96 1.64
CA ASP A 76 -7.70 28.76 1.85
C ASP A 76 -7.81 27.87 0.60
N ASN A 77 -7.75 28.45 -0.60
CA ASN A 77 -7.81 27.70 -1.86
C ASN A 77 -6.42 27.27 -2.38
N CYS A 78 -5.44 27.18 -1.48
CA CYS A 78 -4.07 26.79 -1.78
C CYS A 78 -3.66 25.61 -0.91
N PHE A 79 -3.15 24.55 -1.54
CA PHE A 79 -2.82 23.30 -0.86
C PHE A 79 -1.39 22.88 -1.16
N VAL A 80 -0.69 22.41 -0.13
CA VAL A 80 0.54 21.62 -0.34
C VAL A 80 0.16 20.16 -0.41
N PHE A 81 0.62 19.46 -1.44
CA PHE A 81 0.49 18.01 -1.56
C PHE A 81 1.87 17.37 -1.56
N TYR A 82 2.21 16.68 -0.48
CA TYR A 82 3.49 15.98 -0.33
C TYR A 82 3.31 14.50 -0.57
N ASP A 83 4.06 13.95 -1.52
CA ASP A 83 3.96 12.57 -1.94
C ASP A 83 5.31 11.87 -1.84
N HIS A 84 5.46 10.93 -0.90
CA HIS A 84 6.62 10.06 -0.78
C HIS A 84 6.39 8.67 -1.41
N ILE A 85 5.26 8.49 -2.11
CA ILE A 85 4.96 7.26 -2.83
C ILE A 85 5.14 7.48 -4.33
N GLY A 86 4.53 8.50 -4.92
CA GLY A 86 4.71 8.84 -6.34
C GLY A 86 4.24 7.73 -7.27
N SER A 87 3.00 7.27 -7.13
CA SER A 87 2.47 6.14 -7.89
C SER A 87 0.99 6.33 -8.23
N ASN A 88 0.61 5.93 -9.45
CA ASN A 88 -0.79 5.92 -9.90
C ASN A 88 -1.62 4.79 -9.26
N TYR A 89 -0.95 3.84 -8.60
CA TYR A 89 -1.58 2.65 -8.02
C TYR A 89 -1.99 2.85 -6.55
N VAL A 90 -1.81 4.05 -6.01
CA VAL A 90 -2.12 4.42 -4.61
C VAL A 90 -2.98 5.69 -4.61
N LEU A 91 -3.32 6.20 -3.43
CA LEU A 91 -4.41 7.16 -3.22
C LEU A 91 -4.13 8.59 -3.72
N ALA A 92 -2.89 8.95 -4.07
CA ALA A 92 -2.53 10.33 -4.38
C ALA A 92 -3.40 10.96 -5.48
N LEU A 93 -3.67 10.22 -6.56
CA LEU A 93 -4.37 10.75 -7.73
C LEU A 93 -5.82 11.13 -7.43
N GLN A 94 -6.51 10.38 -6.55
CA GLN A 94 -7.88 10.66 -6.15
C GLN A 94 -7.98 12.03 -5.45
N TYR A 95 -7.04 12.32 -4.54
CA TYR A 95 -6.97 13.58 -3.82
C TYR A 95 -6.56 14.73 -4.74
N LEU A 96 -5.54 14.54 -5.58
CA LEU A 96 -5.11 15.56 -6.53
C LEU A 96 -6.25 15.95 -7.49
N ARG A 97 -7.01 14.98 -8.02
CA ARG A 97 -8.19 15.25 -8.87
C ARG A 97 -9.29 15.99 -8.14
N ALA A 98 -9.52 15.70 -6.85
CA ALA A 98 -10.45 16.47 -6.04
C ALA A 98 -9.99 17.93 -5.93
N LEU A 99 -8.73 18.19 -5.57
CA LEU A 99 -8.17 19.54 -5.50
C LEU A 99 -8.27 20.29 -6.84
N MET A 100 -7.95 19.62 -7.96
CA MET A 100 -8.09 20.20 -9.30
C MET A 100 -9.54 20.53 -9.64
N SER A 101 -10.51 19.68 -9.26
CA SER A 101 -11.95 19.95 -9.47
C SER A 101 -12.48 21.13 -8.65
N TRP A 102 -11.72 21.59 -7.66
CA TRP A 102 -12.03 22.77 -6.86
C TRP A 102 -11.36 24.03 -7.38
N GLU A 103 -10.63 23.93 -8.50
CA GLU A 103 -9.86 25.04 -9.07
C GLU A 103 -8.78 25.57 -8.11
N ALA A 104 -8.29 24.71 -7.20
CA ALA A 104 -7.29 25.04 -6.20
C ALA A 104 -5.88 25.23 -6.78
N GLU A 105 -5.09 26.10 -6.16
CA GLU A 105 -3.64 26.19 -6.42
C GLU A 105 -2.91 25.10 -5.62
N ILE A 106 -2.00 24.38 -6.27
CA ILE A 106 -1.34 23.21 -5.67
C ILE A 106 0.18 23.38 -5.71
N LEU A 107 0.85 23.27 -4.56
CA LEU A 107 2.28 22.97 -4.50
C LEU A 107 2.44 21.46 -4.32
N TYR A 108 2.72 20.75 -5.41
CA TYR A 108 2.97 19.31 -5.39
C TYR A 108 4.46 19.05 -5.18
N ILE A 109 4.80 18.32 -4.13
CA ILE A 109 6.17 17.95 -3.77
C ILE A 109 6.29 16.44 -3.84
N LEU A 110 7.05 15.93 -4.81
CA LEU A 110 7.40 14.53 -4.90
C LEU A 110 8.73 14.29 -4.17
N GLU A 111 8.70 13.51 -3.10
CA GLU A 111 9.89 12.92 -2.50
C GLU A 111 10.07 11.50 -3.06
N PRO A 112 11.01 11.26 -4.00
CA PRO A 112 11.16 9.93 -4.58
C PRO A 112 11.48 8.88 -3.52
N SER A 113 10.83 7.72 -3.66
CA SER A 113 11.08 6.52 -2.87
C SER A 113 11.24 5.30 -3.77
N ARG A 114 11.54 4.15 -3.17
CA ARG A 114 11.56 2.86 -3.90
C ARG A 114 10.21 2.48 -4.52
N HIS A 115 9.13 3.14 -4.09
CA HIS A 115 7.76 2.91 -4.56
C HIS A 115 7.38 3.82 -5.73
N SER A 116 8.20 4.84 -6.02
CA SER A 116 7.89 5.83 -7.05
C SER A 116 8.02 5.27 -8.45
N SER A 117 6.97 5.51 -9.24
CA SER A 117 7.05 5.46 -10.70
C SER A 117 7.71 6.76 -11.15
N SER A 118 8.72 6.71 -12.04
CA SER A 118 9.46 7.91 -12.43
C SER A 118 9.29 8.22 -13.93
N PRO A 119 8.65 9.35 -14.29
CA PRO A 119 7.68 10.11 -13.48
C PRO A 119 6.35 9.34 -13.35
N PRO A 120 5.52 9.62 -12.32
CA PRO A 120 4.15 9.11 -12.28
C PRO A 120 3.35 9.67 -13.46
N ASP A 121 2.49 8.87 -14.10
CA ASP A 121 1.77 9.34 -15.29
C ASP A 121 0.88 10.57 -15.00
N PHE A 122 0.41 10.73 -13.76
CA PHE A 122 -0.39 11.89 -13.36
C PHE A 122 0.39 13.21 -13.30
N ILE A 123 1.74 13.21 -13.36
CA ILE A 123 2.51 14.47 -13.46
C ILE A 123 2.14 15.23 -14.73
N LYS A 124 1.81 14.51 -15.82
CA LYS A 124 1.32 15.14 -17.05
C LYS A 124 -0.04 15.82 -16.83
N GLU A 125 -0.91 15.18 -16.05
CA GLU A 125 -2.22 15.73 -15.68
C GLU A 125 -2.08 17.01 -14.84
N LEU A 126 -1.18 17.00 -13.82
CA LEU A 126 -0.89 18.19 -13.02
C LEU A 126 -0.31 19.34 -13.84
N LYS A 127 0.60 19.05 -14.79
CA LYS A 127 1.15 20.08 -15.69
C LYS A 127 0.06 20.68 -16.60
N ALA A 128 -0.83 19.84 -17.13
CA ALA A 128 -1.91 20.29 -18.01
C ALA A 128 -2.96 21.15 -17.28
N TYR A 129 -3.14 20.93 -15.97
CA TYR A 129 -4.06 21.71 -15.14
C TYR A 129 -3.65 23.19 -14.97
N GLY A 130 -2.36 23.50 -15.05
CA GLY A 130 -1.87 24.90 -15.11
C GLY A 130 -1.84 25.69 -13.80
N LYS A 131 -2.50 25.21 -12.73
CA LYS A 131 -2.44 25.82 -11.36
C LYS A 131 -1.63 24.99 -10.36
N ALA A 132 -0.74 24.13 -10.84
CA ALA A 132 0.11 23.28 -10.02
C ALA A 132 1.61 23.64 -10.18
N ASN A 133 2.24 24.01 -9.07
CA ASN A 133 3.69 24.14 -8.95
C ASN A 133 4.26 22.78 -8.54
N ILE A 134 5.16 22.23 -9.35
CA ILE A 134 5.71 20.88 -9.16
C ILE A 134 7.16 20.96 -8.73
N MET A 135 7.46 20.40 -7.56
CA MET A 135 8.80 20.24 -7.03
C MET A 135 9.12 18.75 -6.91
N ILE A 136 10.25 18.32 -7.47
CA ILE A 136 10.73 16.94 -7.36
C ILE A 136 12.04 16.98 -6.58
N LEU A 137 12.07 16.30 -5.44
CA LEU A 137 13.25 16.26 -4.58
C LEU A 137 14.31 15.30 -5.13
N PRO A 138 15.60 15.50 -4.77
CA PRO A 138 16.66 14.54 -5.08
C PRO A 138 16.36 13.15 -4.51
N GLU A 139 16.89 12.09 -5.13
CA GLU A 139 16.71 10.71 -4.62
C GLU A 139 17.55 10.45 -3.36
N ARG A 140 18.77 10.99 -3.29
CA ARG A 140 19.71 10.72 -2.20
C ARG A 140 19.38 11.54 -0.96
N THR A 141 19.47 10.90 0.19
CA THR A 141 19.19 11.55 1.48
C THR A 141 20.15 12.71 1.78
N GLU A 142 21.42 12.62 1.38
CA GLU A 142 22.38 13.72 1.51
C GLU A 142 21.87 14.97 0.77
N ASP A 143 21.61 14.82 -0.53
CA ASP A 143 21.14 15.90 -1.40
C ASP A 143 19.79 16.46 -0.92
N LYS A 144 18.88 15.61 -0.41
CA LYS A 144 17.61 16.07 0.22
C LYS A 144 17.88 16.97 1.43
N LEU A 145 18.83 16.62 2.29
CA LEU A 145 19.19 17.43 3.46
C LEU A 145 19.81 18.77 3.07
N GLU A 146 20.59 18.82 1.99
CA GLU A 146 21.12 20.07 1.45
C GLU A 146 20.00 21.03 0.99
N HIS A 147 18.90 20.48 0.46
CA HIS A 147 17.74 21.25 0.00
C HIS A 147 16.67 21.47 1.08
N LEU A 148 16.85 20.97 2.30
CA LEU A 148 15.83 20.97 3.35
C LEU A 148 15.24 22.38 3.59
N ASN A 149 16.10 23.39 3.77
CA ASN A 149 15.66 24.76 4.01
C ASN A 149 14.99 25.38 2.77
N GLN A 150 15.43 25.04 1.56
CA GLN A 150 14.79 25.52 0.33
C GLN A 150 13.36 24.96 0.21
N VAL A 151 13.15 23.68 0.49
CA VAL A 151 11.82 23.05 0.45
C VAL A 151 10.92 23.66 1.53
N TYR A 152 11.46 23.84 2.74
CA TYR A 152 10.76 24.50 3.83
C TYR A 152 10.32 25.93 3.46
N CYS A 153 11.23 26.76 2.94
CA CYS A 153 10.90 28.12 2.52
C CYS A 153 9.85 28.12 1.41
N SER A 154 9.97 27.22 0.42
CA SER A 154 9.00 27.13 -0.67
C SER A 154 7.59 26.80 -0.17
N ILE A 155 7.46 25.95 0.86
CA ILE A 155 6.16 25.66 1.50
C ILE A 155 5.61 26.89 2.23
N GLN A 156 6.47 27.61 2.96
CA GLN A 156 6.06 28.80 3.71
C GLN A 156 5.65 29.96 2.78
N GLU A 157 6.43 30.19 1.71
CA GLU A 157 6.20 31.24 0.71
C GLU A 157 4.96 30.98 -0.15
N PHE A 158 4.62 29.70 -0.39
CA PHE A 158 3.42 29.34 -1.16
C PHE A 158 2.12 29.78 -0.47
N GLY A 159 2.13 29.96 0.86
CA GLY A 159 1.01 30.53 1.61
C GLY A 159 -0.21 29.62 1.67
N ALA A 160 -0.06 28.29 1.61
CA ALA A 160 -1.17 27.36 1.80
C ALA A 160 -1.61 27.31 3.28
N ALA A 161 -2.92 27.22 3.51
CA ALA A 161 -3.48 26.97 4.85
C ALA A 161 -3.40 25.47 5.25
N LYS A 162 -3.48 24.57 4.26
CA LYS A 162 -3.63 23.12 4.48
C LYS A 162 -2.57 22.33 3.70
N ALA A 163 -2.12 21.24 4.29
CA ALA A 163 -1.19 20.30 3.66
C ALA A 163 -1.72 18.86 3.73
N LEU A 164 -1.68 18.17 2.59
CA LEU A 164 -1.96 16.74 2.47
C LEU A 164 -0.64 15.98 2.34
N ILE A 165 -0.39 15.04 3.23
CA ILE A 165 0.88 14.30 3.33
C ILE A 165 0.62 12.82 3.09
N HIS A 166 1.07 12.33 1.93
CA HIS A 166 0.92 10.96 1.51
C HIS A 166 2.29 10.25 1.54
N ALA A 167 2.57 9.55 2.65
CA ALA A 167 3.86 8.91 2.89
C ALA A 167 3.70 7.43 3.31
N PRO A 168 4.61 6.54 2.89
CA PRO A 168 4.62 5.13 3.27
C PRO A 168 5.06 4.95 4.74
N ALA A 169 5.41 3.71 5.11
CA ALA A 169 5.88 3.35 6.45
C ALA A 169 7.17 4.08 6.82
N GLU A 170 8.09 4.19 5.86
CA GLU A 170 9.32 4.97 5.89
C GLU A 170 9.08 6.45 5.49
N GLY A 171 10.11 7.29 5.63
CA GLY A 171 10.02 8.72 5.35
C GLY A 171 10.64 9.58 6.43
N ALA A 172 11.84 9.23 6.91
CA ALA A 172 12.49 9.96 8.00
C ALA A 172 12.79 11.42 7.61
N PHE A 173 13.13 11.70 6.36
CA PHE A 173 13.28 13.08 5.86
C PHE A 173 11.96 13.86 5.91
N CYS A 174 10.86 13.25 5.44
CA CYS A 174 9.50 13.79 5.58
C CYS A 174 9.22 14.18 7.03
N CYS A 175 9.51 13.31 8.01
CA CYS A 175 9.33 13.64 9.42
C CYS A 175 10.15 14.86 9.85
N VAL A 176 11.43 14.98 9.42
CA VAL A 176 12.27 16.16 9.74
C VAL A 176 11.67 17.44 9.14
N LEU A 177 11.23 17.41 7.89
CA LEU A 177 10.64 18.59 7.23
C LEU A 177 9.34 19.03 7.92
N TRP A 178 8.41 18.10 8.13
CA TRP A 178 7.06 18.43 8.59
C TRP A 178 6.97 18.77 10.08
N ASN A 179 7.94 18.34 10.90
CA ASN A 179 8.08 18.78 12.29
C ASN A 179 8.46 20.26 12.42
N ALA A 180 8.93 20.93 11.36
CA ALA A 180 9.25 22.35 11.40
C ALA A 180 8.08 23.25 10.93
N LEU A 181 7.02 22.66 10.37
CA LEU A 181 5.92 23.37 9.71
C LEU A 181 4.69 23.44 10.62
N ASP A 182 4.70 24.39 11.56
CA ASP A 182 3.62 24.57 12.54
C ASP A 182 2.48 25.46 12.04
N GLU A 183 2.72 26.24 10.99
CA GLU A 183 1.83 27.29 10.45
C GLU A 183 0.80 26.77 9.43
N LEU A 184 0.62 25.45 9.31
CA LEU A 184 -0.33 24.83 8.39
C LEU A 184 -1.09 23.70 9.10
N GLN A 185 -2.36 23.51 8.74
CA GLN A 185 -3.11 22.34 9.16
C GLN A 185 -2.69 21.14 8.30
N ARG A 186 -2.13 20.11 8.93
CA ARG A 186 -1.51 18.96 8.27
C ARG A 186 -2.39 17.72 8.39
N TYR A 187 -2.62 17.08 7.25
CA TYR A 187 -3.42 15.87 7.14
C TYR A 187 -2.57 14.74 6.57
N ARG A 188 -2.34 13.68 7.34
CA ARG A 188 -1.68 12.47 6.84
C ARG A 188 -2.70 11.59 6.12
N ILE A 189 -2.49 11.32 4.85
CA ILE A 189 -3.26 10.32 4.09
C ILE A 189 -2.61 8.95 4.33
N VAL A 190 -3.34 8.00 4.90
CA VAL A 190 -2.81 6.66 5.17
C VAL A 190 -2.81 5.82 3.90
N PRO A 191 -1.64 5.38 3.38
CA PRO A 191 -1.59 4.57 2.14
C PRO A 191 -2.00 3.11 2.37
N GLY A 192 -1.88 2.62 3.61
CA GLY A 192 -2.24 1.26 4.00
C GLY A 192 -2.48 1.17 5.50
N ASP A 193 -3.72 0.93 5.88
CA ASP A 193 -4.18 0.92 7.27
C ASP A 193 -3.51 -0.10 8.21
N HIS A 194 -2.77 -1.10 7.73
CA HIS A 194 -2.24 -2.21 8.52
C HIS A 194 -0.73 -2.15 8.79
N HIS A 195 -0.05 -1.08 8.39
CA HIS A 195 1.40 -0.96 8.52
C HIS A 195 1.83 -0.20 9.77
N PHE A 196 3.06 -0.48 10.22
CA PHE A 196 3.87 0.47 10.97
C PHE A 196 4.06 1.78 10.20
N TYR A 197 4.07 2.92 10.89
CA TYR A 197 4.40 4.22 10.31
C TYR A 197 5.41 4.98 11.16
N LEU A 198 6.44 5.53 10.50
CA LEU A 198 7.14 6.71 10.97
C LEU A 198 6.26 7.94 10.75
N GLY A 199 6.41 8.91 11.65
CA GLY A 199 5.71 10.18 11.57
C GLY A 199 4.26 10.04 12.02
N THR A 200 3.98 9.38 13.14
CA THR A 200 2.63 9.47 13.73
C THR A 200 2.38 10.83 14.39
N ARG A 201 3.43 11.66 14.56
CA ARG A 201 3.33 13.02 15.12
C ARG A 201 3.49 14.15 14.10
N LEU A 202 3.64 13.84 12.80
CA LEU A 202 3.87 14.87 11.77
C LEU A 202 2.62 15.62 11.29
N SER A 203 1.43 15.17 11.71
CA SER A 203 0.15 15.69 11.24
C SER A 203 -0.79 15.98 12.38
N ASP A 204 -1.63 17.00 12.21
CA ASP A 204 -2.68 17.36 13.15
C ASP A 204 -3.85 16.36 13.04
N TYR A 205 -4.12 15.89 11.81
CA TYR A 205 -5.14 14.90 11.50
C TYR A 205 -4.58 13.72 10.70
N VAL A 206 -5.21 12.56 10.83
CA VAL A 206 -4.95 11.38 10.01
C VAL A 206 -6.22 10.97 9.28
N ILE A 207 -6.10 10.79 7.97
CA ILE A 207 -7.19 10.35 7.08
C ILE A 207 -7.00 8.87 6.81
N GLU A 208 -7.77 8.06 7.53
CA GLU A 208 -7.98 6.64 7.24
C GLU A 208 -9.06 6.48 6.16
N PHE A 209 -9.21 5.27 5.62
CA PHE A 209 -10.19 5.02 4.55
C PHE A 209 -11.27 4.00 4.90
N ARG A 210 -11.22 3.44 6.11
CA ARG A 210 -12.22 2.54 6.67
C ARG A 210 -12.05 2.36 8.17
N ASP A 211 -13.05 1.74 8.77
CA ASP A 211 -13.15 1.36 10.18
C ASP A 211 -11.91 0.67 10.76
N PHE A 212 -11.30 -0.28 10.06
CA PHE A 212 -10.08 -0.95 10.55
C PHE A 212 -8.93 0.02 10.78
N GLY A 213 -8.76 0.97 9.85
CA GLY A 213 -7.75 2.02 9.97
C GLY A 213 -8.03 2.92 11.16
N LEU A 214 -9.28 3.35 11.35
CA LEU A 214 -9.68 4.16 12.52
C LEU A 214 -9.36 3.44 13.83
N ALA A 215 -9.78 2.18 13.97
CA ALA A 215 -9.54 1.37 15.15
C ALA A 215 -8.05 1.20 15.44
N LEU A 216 -7.24 0.94 14.40
CA LEU A 216 -5.80 0.74 14.56
C LEU A 216 -5.07 2.06 14.88
N SER A 217 -5.39 3.15 14.19
CA SER A 217 -4.79 4.45 14.43
C SER A 217 -5.09 4.95 15.85
N HIS A 218 -6.31 4.72 16.33
CA HIS A 218 -6.67 5.04 17.71
C HIS A 218 -5.92 4.17 18.72
N SER A 219 -6.05 2.84 18.61
CA SER A 219 -5.58 1.91 19.64
C SER A 219 -4.08 1.62 19.62
N ARG A 220 -3.41 1.78 18.47
CA ARG A 220 -2.00 1.38 18.27
C ARG A 220 -1.08 2.49 17.77
N ARG A 221 -1.61 3.58 17.21
CA ARG A 221 -0.80 4.75 16.77
C ARG A 221 -1.00 6.00 17.63
N ALA A 222 -1.80 5.89 18.69
CA ALA A 222 -2.05 6.94 19.68
C ALA A 222 -2.66 8.24 19.13
N TYR A 223 -3.39 8.15 18.01
CA TYR A 223 -4.22 9.27 17.56
C TYR A 223 -5.46 9.40 18.44
N LYS A 224 -5.76 10.64 18.84
CA LYS A 224 -7.01 10.96 19.55
C LYS A 224 -8.18 10.95 18.59
N LYS A 225 -9.40 10.77 19.11
CA LYS A 225 -10.63 10.71 18.30
C LYS A 225 -10.81 11.94 17.43
N GLU A 226 -10.46 13.12 17.94
CA GLU A 226 -10.62 14.41 17.27
C GLU A 226 -9.61 14.60 16.12
N GLN A 227 -8.56 13.78 16.08
CA GLN A 227 -7.54 13.78 15.02
C GLN A 227 -7.87 12.78 13.89
N LEU A 228 -8.84 11.88 14.11
CA LEU A 228 -9.17 10.83 13.16
C LEU A 228 -10.21 11.34 12.16
N LEU A 229 -9.96 11.08 10.88
CA LEU A 229 -10.86 11.35 9.77
C LEU A 229 -10.96 10.09 8.90
N CYS A 230 -12.09 9.91 8.22
CA CYS A 230 -12.32 8.76 7.36
C CYS A 230 -12.77 9.21 5.97
N GLN A 231 -12.00 8.86 4.95
CA GLN A 231 -12.26 9.16 3.56
C GLN A 231 -12.13 7.86 2.74
N PRO A 232 -13.25 7.16 2.46
CA PRO A 232 -13.25 6.06 1.52
C PRO A 232 -12.70 6.50 0.16
N TYR A 233 -12.04 5.60 -0.57
CA TYR A 233 -11.47 5.89 -1.88
C TYR A 233 -12.14 5.08 -2.99
N TYR A 234 -11.86 5.46 -4.23
CA TYR A 234 -12.32 4.79 -5.44
C TYR A 234 -11.13 4.34 -6.32
N PRO A 235 -11.30 3.31 -7.17
CA PRO A 235 -10.25 2.88 -8.06
C PRO A 235 -10.12 3.85 -9.24
N ILE A 236 -8.89 4.14 -9.66
CA ILE A 236 -8.65 4.93 -10.86
C ILE A 236 -8.94 4.05 -12.09
N VAL A 237 -9.90 4.49 -12.91
CA VAL A 237 -10.25 3.83 -14.17
C VAL A 237 -9.78 4.69 -15.33
N ASN A 238 -8.84 4.17 -16.11
CA ASN A 238 -8.43 4.78 -17.37
C ASN A 238 -9.07 4.05 -18.55
N ARG A 239 -10.13 4.64 -19.10
CA ARG A 239 -10.89 4.06 -20.24
C ARG A 239 -10.18 4.20 -21.59
N ALA A 240 -9.12 5.01 -21.66
CA ALA A 240 -8.37 5.20 -22.89
C ALA A 240 -7.35 4.06 -23.16
N ILE A 241 -7.04 3.25 -22.15
CA ILE A 241 -6.15 2.10 -22.32
C ILE A 241 -6.94 0.97 -23.00
N PRO A 242 -6.54 0.50 -24.21
CA PRO A 242 -7.22 -0.59 -24.88
C PRO A 242 -6.95 -1.92 -24.17
N PHE A 243 -7.82 -2.90 -24.42
CA PHE A 243 -7.60 -4.27 -23.96
C PHE A 243 -6.45 -4.90 -24.76
N GLU A 244 -5.42 -5.41 -24.09
CA GLU A 244 -4.27 -6.06 -24.71
C GLU A 244 -4.55 -7.53 -25.12
N GLY A 245 -5.77 -8.00 -24.88
CA GLY A 245 -6.16 -9.39 -25.14
C GLY A 245 -5.80 -10.35 -24.01
N PHE A 246 -6.33 -11.57 -24.13
CA PHE A 246 -6.01 -12.68 -23.24
C PHE A 246 -4.80 -13.47 -23.76
N PRO A 247 -4.09 -14.21 -22.88
CA PRO A 247 -3.06 -15.16 -23.30
C PRO A 247 -3.60 -16.20 -24.29
N PRO A 248 -2.77 -16.73 -25.21
CA PRO A 248 -3.20 -17.70 -26.23
C PRO A 248 -3.83 -18.99 -25.69
N GLN A 249 -3.55 -19.33 -24.42
CA GLN A 249 -4.15 -20.49 -23.74
C GLN A 249 -5.65 -20.30 -23.46
N VAL A 250 -6.14 -19.05 -23.42
CA VAL A 250 -7.56 -18.74 -23.20
C VAL A 250 -8.32 -18.98 -24.51
N LYS A 251 -9.22 -19.96 -24.49
CA LYS A 251 -10.10 -20.30 -25.62
C LYS A 251 -11.36 -19.45 -25.60
N ALA A 252 -12.03 -19.33 -26.75
CA ALA A 252 -13.25 -18.53 -26.90
C ALA A 252 -14.40 -18.94 -25.96
N ASP A 253 -14.50 -20.23 -25.60
CA ASP A 253 -15.53 -20.75 -24.69
C ASP A 253 -15.08 -20.87 -23.22
N SER A 254 -13.94 -20.26 -22.88
CA SER A 254 -13.41 -20.29 -21.51
C SER A 254 -14.23 -19.44 -20.56
N ILE A 255 -14.28 -19.86 -19.30
CA ILE A 255 -14.78 -19.04 -18.18
C ILE A 255 -13.57 -18.44 -17.47
N ILE A 256 -13.44 -17.13 -17.53
CA ILE A 256 -12.24 -16.39 -17.14
C ILE A 256 -12.41 -15.87 -15.72
N VAL A 257 -11.66 -16.46 -14.80
CA VAL A 257 -11.55 -15.99 -13.41
C VAL A 257 -10.31 -15.12 -13.29
N VAL A 258 -10.48 -13.85 -12.94
CA VAL A 258 -9.37 -12.91 -12.73
C VAL A 258 -9.13 -12.69 -11.24
N SER A 259 -7.87 -12.60 -10.86
CA SER A 259 -7.43 -12.08 -9.58
C SER A 259 -6.19 -11.21 -9.77
N GLY A 260 -5.81 -10.45 -8.74
CA GLY A 260 -4.54 -9.76 -8.79
C GLY A 260 -4.17 -8.94 -7.57
N GLY A 261 -2.92 -8.47 -7.60
CA GLY A 261 -2.25 -7.77 -6.52
C GLY A 261 -0.88 -8.36 -6.22
N ALA A 262 -0.22 -7.80 -5.20
CA ALA A 262 1.12 -8.26 -4.79
C ALA A 262 1.10 -9.75 -4.41
N MET A 263 2.06 -10.53 -4.92
CA MET A 263 2.08 -11.99 -4.80
C MET A 263 2.09 -12.49 -3.35
N TYR A 264 2.62 -11.71 -2.41
CA TYR A 264 2.60 -12.09 -0.99
C TYR A 264 1.18 -12.21 -0.43
N LYS A 265 0.19 -11.55 -1.05
CA LYS A 265 -1.20 -11.55 -0.57
C LYS A 265 -1.92 -12.88 -0.70
N ILE A 266 -1.45 -13.72 -1.63
CA ILE A 266 -1.97 -15.05 -1.93
C ILE A 266 -1.10 -16.17 -1.33
N LEU A 267 -0.14 -15.79 -0.49
CA LEU A 267 0.78 -16.69 0.19
C LEU A 267 0.53 -16.58 1.70
N GLY A 268 0.67 -17.70 2.39
CA GLY A 268 0.28 -17.83 3.80
C GLY A 268 -0.95 -18.72 3.99
N ASP A 269 -1.26 -19.04 5.25
CA ASP A 269 -2.35 -19.94 5.64
C ASP A 269 -2.31 -21.28 4.88
N GLY A 270 -1.11 -21.87 4.80
CA GLY A 270 -0.91 -23.13 4.08
C GLY A 270 -1.13 -23.06 2.56
N GLY A 271 -1.19 -21.86 1.96
CA GLY A 271 -1.43 -21.69 0.52
C GLY A 271 -2.90 -21.79 0.14
N ARG A 272 -3.82 -21.49 1.08
CA ARG A 272 -5.27 -21.58 0.91
C ARG A 272 -5.79 -21.01 -0.40
N PHE A 273 -5.35 -19.83 -0.82
CA PHE A 273 -5.76 -19.22 -2.10
C PHE A 273 -5.41 -20.11 -3.31
N LEU A 274 -4.21 -20.70 -3.33
CA LEU A 274 -3.78 -21.56 -4.44
C LEU A 274 -4.61 -22.85 -4.48
N HIS A 275 -4.96 -23.39 -3.32
CA HIS A 275 -5.85 -24.55 -3.22
C HIS A 275 -7.28 -24.23 -3.67
N LEU A 276 -7.82 -23.06 -3.30
CA LEU A 276 -9.12 -22.58 -3.79
C LEU A 276 -9.13 -22.43 -5.32
N ALA A 277 -8.11 -21.77 -5.88
CA ALA A 277 -7.99 -21.63 -7.34
C ALA A 277 -7.92 -23.01 -8.01
N LYS A 278 -7.17 -23.96 -7.44
CA LYS A 278 -7.12 -25.34 -7.94
C LYS A 278 -8.50 -26.02 -7.91
N GLU A 279 -9.25 -25.90 -6.82
CA GLU A 279 -10.58 -26.52 -6.70
C GLU A 279 -11.58 -25.97 -7.72
N ILE A 280 -11.55 -24.66 -7.95
CA ILE A 280 -12.34 -24.00 -9.02
C ILE A 280 -11.92 -24.53 -10.40
N LEU A 281 -10.60 -24.63 -10.66
CA LEU A 281 -10.07 -25.15 -11.92
C LEU A 281 -10.38 -26.64 -12.14
N ASP A 282 -10.42 -27.44 -11.09
CA ASP A 282 -10.72 -28.88 -11.20
C ASP A 282 -12.20 -29.13 -11.47
N TYR A 283 -13.07 -28.25 -10.96
CA TYR A 283 -14.52 -28.36 -11.14
C TYR A 283 -14.93 -28.33 -12.62
N ASN A 284 -14.39 -27.39 -13.41
CA ASN A 284 -14.78 -27.25 -14.81
C ASN A 284 -13.56 -26.99 -15.70
N LYS A 285 -13.43 -27.80 -16.77
CA LYS A 285 -12.28 -27.74 -17.69
C LYS A 285 -12.20 -26.46 -18.52
N LYS A 286 -13.32 -25.74 -18.67
CA LYS A 286 -13.40 -24.44 -19.35
C LYS A 286 -12.89 -23.28 -18.50
N VAL A 287 -12.71 -23.47 -17.19
CA VAL A 287 -12.24 -22.38 -16.33
C VAL A 287 -10.75 -22.14 -16.56
N VAL A 288 -10.40 -20.86 -16.76
CA VAL A 288 -9.02 -20.36 -16.79
C VAL A 288 -8.87 -19.28 -15.73
N MET A 289 -7.86 -19.44 -14.88
CA MET A 289 -7.47 -18.52 -13.83
C MET A 289 -6.35 -17.61 -14.33
N LEU A 290 -6.58 -16.31 -14.32
CA LEU A 290 -5.61 -15.28 -14.67
C LEU A 290 -5.22 -14.48 -13.42
N TYR A 291 -3.93 -14.38 -13.15
CA TYR A 291 -3.43 -13.58 -12.01
C TYR A 291 -2.51 -12.47 -12.48
N ALA A 292 -2.93 -11.22 -12.29
CA ALA A 292 -2.17 -10.02 -12.61
C ALA A 292 -1.52 -9.42 -11.35
N GLY A 293 -0.20 -9.26 -11.34
CA GLY A 293 0.49 -8.67 -10.20
C GLY A 293 2.00 -8.85 -10.20
N GLU A 294 2.64 -8.35 -9.14
CA GLU A 294 4.09 -8.36 -8.97
C GLU A 294 4.52 -9.09 -7.69
N GLY A 295 5.75 -9.61 -7.70
CA GLY A 295 6.38 -10.21 -6.53
C GLY A 295 7.06 -11.54 -6.84
N ASN A 296 7.38 -12.29 -5.79
CA ASN A 296 8.07 -13.57 -5.94
C ASN A 296 7.09 -14.67 -6.40
N THR A 297 7.23 -15.12 -7.65
CA THR A 297 6.36 -16.16 -8.24
C THR A 297 6.88 -17.58 -8.06
N VAL A 298 8.08 -17.80 -7.50
CA VAL A 298 8.74 -19.13 -7.51
C VAL A 298 7.83 -20.21 -6.91
N LYS A 299 7.31 -19.98 -5.71
CA LYS A 299 6.44 -20.93 -5.01
C LYS A 299 5.10 -21.14 -5.69
N ILE A 300 4.58 -20.12 -6.36
CA ILE A 300 3.33 -20.20 -7.12
C ILE A 300 3.56 -21.07 -8.38
N LYS A 301 4.66 -20.85 -9.10
CA LYS A 301 5.04 -21.67 -10.26
C LYS A 301 5.29 -23.13 -9.88
N ASP A 302 5.94 -23.38 -8.73
CA ASP A 302 6.13 -24.74 -8.21
C ASP A 302 4.79 -25.43 -7.93
N PHE A 303 3.83 -24.70 -7.35
CA PHE A 303 2.47 -25.20 -7.10
C PHE A 303 1.75 -25.52 -8.42
N ILE A 304 1.77 -24.60 -9.39
CA ILE A 304 1.15 -24.77 -10.70
C ILE A 304 1.67 -26.04 -11.38
N ARG A 305 2.99 -26.24 -11.41
CA ARG A 305 3.61 -27.44 -12.00
C ARG A 305 3.27 -28.72 -11.25
N LYS A 306 3.30 -28.69 -9.92
CA LYS A 306 2.96 -29.83 -9.07
C LYS A 306 1.56 -30.37 -9.40
N TYR A 307 0.61 -29.48 -9.69
CA TYR A 307 -0.78 -29.83 -9.97
C TYR A 307 -1.15 -29.80 -11.45
N LYS A 308 -0.17 -29.65 -12.36
CA LYS A 308 -0.37 -29.65 -13.82
C LYS A 308 -1.40 -28.61 -14.28
N LEU A 309 -1.28 -27.38 -13.77
CA LEU A 309 -2.20 -26.27 -14.03
C LEU A 309 -1.67 -25.26 -15.05
N GLU A 310 -0.55 -25.53 -15.71
CA GLU A 310 0.19 -24.57 -16.56
C GLU A 310 -0.67 -23.92 -17.64
N ASP A 311 -1.59 -24.69 -18.24
CA ASP A 311 -2.46 -24.20 -19.33
C ASP A 311 -3.68 -23.43 -18.84
N ARG A 312 -3.95 -23.43 -17.52
CA ARG A 312 -5.19 -22.88 -16.95
C ARG A 312 -4.99 -21.99 -15.73
N PHE A 313 -3.79 -21.91 -15.16
CA PHE A 313 -3.44 -20.93 -14.13
C PHE A 313 -2.26 -20.10 -14.61
N ILE A 314 -2.58 -18.93 -15.16
CA ILE A 314 -1.65 -18.09 -15.90
C ILE A 314 -1.27 -16.86 -15.06
N LEU A 315 0.04 -16.70 -14.84
CA LEU A 315 0.59 -15.52 -14.18
C LEU A 315 0.91 -14.47 -15.25
N LEU A 316 0.13 -13.39 -15.27
CA LEU A 316 0.22 -12.33 -16.29
C LEU A 316 1.34 -11.31 -16.02
N GLY A 317 1.84 -11.25 -14.79
CA GLY A 317 2.70 -10.14 -14.36
C GLY A 317 1.91 -8.83 -14.20
N GLN A 318 2.60 -7.69 -14.28
CA GLN A 318 1.93 -6.38 -14.29
C GLN A 318 1.33 -6.10 -15.67
N ARG A 319 0.09 -5.59 -15.68
CA ARG A 319 -0.68 -5.25 -16.87
C ARG A 319 -1.14 -3.80 -16.74
N ARG A 320 -0.89 -2.97 -17.76
CA ARG A 320 -1.35 -1.56 -17.77
C ARG A 320 -2.85 -1.47 -18.04
N ASP A 321 -3.38 -2.41 -18.81
CA ASP A 321 -4.79 -2.58 -19.11
C ASP A 321 -5.55 -3.40 -18.04
N ILE A 322 -5.21 -3.23 -16.76
CA ILE A 322 -5.85 -4.00 -15.67
C ILE A 322 -7.38 -3.79 -15.60
N TYR A 323 -7.85 -2.57 -15.89
CA TYR A 323 -9.28 -2.28 -15.97
C TYR A 323 -9.93 -3.02 -17.17
N PRO A 324 -9.45 -2.87 -18.43
CA PRO A 324 -9.94 -3.68 -19.53
C PRO A 324 -9.86 -5.20 -19.29
N LEU A 325 -8.80 -5.71 -18.66
CA LEU A 325 -8.66 -7.13 -18.34
C LEU A 325 -9.81 -7.62 -17.45
N ILE A 326 -10.09 -6.92 -16.34
CA ILE A 326 -11.19 -7.27 -15.43
C ILE A 326 -12.54 -7.09 -16.13
N LYS A 327 -12.69 -6.02 -16.92
CA LYS A 327 -13.93 -5.76 -17.67
C LYS A 327 -14.30 -6.91 -18.61
N ASN A 328 -13.32 -7.53 -19.25
CA ASN A 328 -13.51 -8.63 -20.18
C ASN A 328 -13.54 -10.03 -19.51
N SER A 329 -13.33 -10.14 -18.19
CA SER A 329 -13.43 -11.41 -17.47
C SER A 329 -14.84 -11.73 -16.97
N ASP A 330 -15.05 -12.95 -16.48
CA ASP A 330 -16.36 -13.44 -16.03
C ASP A 330 -16.55 -13.32 -14.52
N ILE A 331 -15.53 -13.67 -13.74
CA ILE A 331 -15.59 -13.75 -12.27
C ILE A 331 -14.33 -13.13 -11.68
N TYR A 332 -14.46 -12.41 -10.56
CA TYR A 332 -13.31 -11.94 -9.81
C TYR A 332 -13.09 -12.75 -8.52
N LEU A 333 -11.87 -13.25 -8.32
CA LEU A 333 -11.46 -13.94 -7.10
C LEU A 333 -10.57 -13.02 -6.25
N GLY A 334 -11.04 -12.67 -5.05
CA GLY A 334 -10.29 -11.87 -4.08
C GLY A 334 -9.09 -12.62 -3.51
N THR A 335 -8.02 -11.88 -3.18
CA THR A 335 -6.81 -12.47 -2.60
C THR A 335 -7.02 -12.88 -1.14
N TYR A 336 -6.35 -13.95 -0.72
CA TYR A 336 -6.41 -14.50 0.64
C TYR A 336 -5.05 -15.08 1.03
N PRO A 337 -4.54 -14.90 2.27
CA PRO A 337 -5.23 -14.37 3.46
C PRO A 337 -5.25 -12.84 3.57
N PHE A 338 -4.51 -12.14 2.71
CA PHE A 338 -4.52 -10.67 2.72
C PHE A 338 -5.46 -10.15 1.65
N SER A 339 -6.58 -9.56 2.06
CA SER A 339 -7.58 -9.02 1.14
C SER A 339 -7.02 -7.84 0.30
N GLY A 340 -7.45 -7.78 -0.96
CA GLY A 340 -7.13 -6.70 -1.89
C GLY A 340 -8.27 -5.68 -1.95
N GLY A 341 -7.96 -4.38 -1.73
CA GLY A 341 -8.94 -3.30 -1.85
C GLY A 341 -9.18 -2.88 -3.31
N LEU A 342 -8.19 -2.20 -3.90
CA LEU A 342 -8.29 -1.59 -5.24
C LEU A 342 -8.75 -2.56 -6.35
N MET A 343 -8.18 -3.77 -6.40
CA MET A 343 -8.54 -4.77 -7.42
C MET A 343 -9.99 -5.25 -7.26
N THR A 344 -10.48 -5.37 -6.03
CA THR A 344 -11.86 -5.74 -5.75
C THR A 344 -12.82 -4.59 -6.09
N GLN A 345 -12.43 -3.35 -5.80
CA GLN A 345 -13.19 -2.18 -6.24
C GLN A 345 -13.24 -2.08 -7.78
N LEU A 346 -12.16 -2.39 -8.49
CA LEU A 346 -12.17 -2.46 -9.97
C LEU A 346 -13.15 -3.53 -10.49
N ALA A 347 -13.19 -4.71 -9.86
CA ALA A 347 -14.15 -5.75 -10.20
C ALA A 347 -15.60 -5.31 -9.99
N VAL A 348 -15.86 -4.59 -8.89
CA VAL A 348 -17.16 -3.98 -8.61
C VAL A 348 -17.55 -2.93 -9.66
N VAL A 349 -16.61 -2.05 -10.04
CA VAL A 349 -16.84 -1.05 -11.11
C VAL A 349 -17.05 -1.71 -12.48
N CYS A 350 -16.51 -2.91 -12.69
CA CYS A 350 -16.74 -3.72 -13.87
C CYS A 350 -17.96 -4.64 -13.77
N GLU A 351 -18.75 -4.53 -12.69
CA GLU A 351 -19.96 -5.33 -12.44
C GLU A 351 -19.67 -6.83 -12.50
N LYS A 352 -18.54 -7.27 -11.92
CA LYS A 352 -18.18 -8.69 -11.85
C LYS A 352 -18.66 -9.30 -10.54
N PRO A 353 -19.21 -10.53 -10.56
CA PRO A 353 -19.47 -11.27 -9.34
C PRO A 353 -18.15 -11.57 -8.61
N LEU A 354 -18.21 -11.58 -7.28
CA LEU A 354 -17.03 -11.63 -6.42
C LEU A 354 -16.99 -12.95 -5.65
N LEU A 355 -15.81 -13.57 -5.61
CA LEU A 355 -15.47 -14.65 -4.71
C LEU A 355 -14.49 -14.11 -3.67
N LEU A 356 -14.99 -13.75 -2.49
CA LEU A 356 -14.18 -13.14 -1.43
C LEU A 356 -14.20 -14.07 -0.22
N LEU A 357 -13.05 -14.61 0.18
CA LEU A 357 -12.93 -15.36 1.44
C LEU A 357 -12.37 -14.45 2.53
N SER A 358 -13.00 -14.45 3.71
CA SER A 358 -12.45 -13.81 4.90
C SER A 358 -12.70 -14.69 6.12
N TYR A 359 -11.66 -14.95 6.92
CA TYR A 359 -11.81 -15.43 8.30
C TYR A 359 -11.57 -14.31 9.31
N PHE A 360 -11.35 -13.09 8.82
CA PHE A 360 -11.26 -11.92 9.67
C PHE A 360 -12.64 -11.27 9.82
N PRO A 361 -12.88 -10.58 10.94
CA PRO A 361 -14.08 -9.78 11.12
C PRO A 361 -14.26 -8.77 9.97
N ALA A 362 -15.52 -8.41 9.69
CA ALA A 362 -15.91 -7.58 8.56
C ALA A 362 -15.13 -6.25 8.45
N ILE A 363 -14.71 -5.69 9.59
CA ILE A 363 -13.90 -4.47 9.66
C ILE A 363 -12.62 -4.54 8.82
N ARG A 364 -12.01 -5.72 8.71
CA ARG A 364 -10.75 -5.95 7.97
C ARG A 364 -10.98 -6.59 6.59
N SER A 365 -12.18 -7.05 6.26
CA SER A 365 -12.48 -7.68 4.97
C SER A 365 -12.59 -6.65 3.83
N ALA A 366 -12.70 -7.13 2.59
CA ALA A 366 -12.94 -6.24 1.45
C ALA A 366 -14.28 -5.50 1.56
N ASP A 367 -15.26 -6.07 2.26
CA ASP A 367 -16.61 -5.53 2.42
C ASP A 367 -16.58 -4.09 2.96
N SER A 368 -15.72 -3.82 3.96
CA SER A 368 -15.48 -2.47 4.51
C SER A 368 -15.04 -1.40 3.49
N LEU A 369 -14.60 -1.80 2.29
CA LEU A 369 -14.18 -0.91 1.19
C LEU A 369 -15.24 -0.80 0.07
N LEU A 370 -16.31 -1.59 0.15
CA LEU A 370 -17.37 -1.76 -0.87
C LEU A 370 -18.76 -1.41 -0.32
N ASN A 371 -18.83 -0.97 0.92
CA ASN A 371 -20.06 -0.73 1.66
C ASN A 371 -20.39 0.77 1.68
N TYR A 372 -20.35 1.42 0.51
CA TYR A 372 -20.73 2.83 0.39
C TYR A 372 -22.26 2.98 0.21
N GLY A 373 -22.86 3.94 0.94
CA GLY A 373 -24.28 4.27 0.85
C GLY A 373 -25.23 3.16 1.33
N ASN A 374 -26.38 3.00 0.67
CA ASN A 374 -27.47 2.13 1.11
C ASN A 374 -27.15 0.62 1.05
N LYS A 375 -26.02 0.24 0.47
CA LYS A 375 -25.56 -1.16 0.38
C LYS A 375 -24.60 -1.56 1.48
N ALA A 376 -24.39 -0.68 2.47
CA ALA A 376 -23.37 -0.84 3.49
C ALA A 376 -23.51 -2.08 4.41
N GLN A 377 -24.70 -2.69 4.45
CA GLN A 377 -25.02 -3.79 5.36
C GLN A 377 -25.09 -5.17 4.67
N GLU A 378 -24.82 -5.26 3.37
CA GLU A 378 -24.86 -6.53 2.64
C GLU A 378 -23.47 -7.17 2.58
N PRO A 379 -23.21 -8.27 3.32
CA PRO A 379 -21.91 -8.93 3.29
C PRO A 379 -21.64 -9.55 1.91
N LEU A 380 -20.40 -9.39 1.46
CA LEU A 380 -19.90 -9.96 0.19
C LEU A 380 -18.89 -11.08 0.45
N SER A 381 -18.24 -11.05 1.60
CA SER A 381 -17.28 -12.08 2.00
C SER A 381 -17.99 -13.34 2.47
N PHE A 382 -17.48 -14.48 1.99
CA PHE A 382 -17.75 -15.80 2.52
C PHE A 382 -16.83 -16.06 3.72
N TYR A 383 -17.38 -16.72 4.74
CA TYR A 383 -16.67 -17.11 5.96
C TYR A 383 -16.40 -18.62 6.03
N SER A 384 -16.73 -19.35 4.98
CA SER A 384 -16.38 -20.77 4.81
C SER A 384 -15.97 -21.05 3.36
N VAL A 385 -15.08 -22.03 3.19
CA VAL A 385 -14.58 -22.44 1.87
C VAL A 385 -15.68 -23.13 1.10
N GLU A 386 -16.48 -23.94 1.80
CA GLU A 386 -17.56 -24.74 1.24
C GLU A 386 -18.66 -23.84 0.65
N ALA A 387 -19.07 -22.78 1.36
CA ALA A 387 -20.07 -21.85 0.87
C ALA A 387 -19.55 -21.06 -0.35
N MET A 388 -18.30 -20.60 -0.29
CA MET A 388 -17.69 -19.87 -1.41
C MET A 388 -17.58 -20.76 -2.66
N LEU A 389 -17.16 -22.01 -2.51
CA LEU A 389 -17.05 -22.95 -3.62
C LEU A 389 -18.41 -23.35 -4.18
N SER A 390 -19.43 -23.54 -3.33
CA SER A 390 -20.81 -23.78 -3.78
C SER A 390 -21.31 -22.62 -4.65
N TYR A 391 -21.09 -21.39 -4.22
CA TYR A 391 -21.44 -20.19 -5.00
C TYR A 391 -20.60 -20.08 -6.28
N ALA A 392 -19.30 -20.37 -6.23
CA ALA A 392 -18.44 -20.39 -7.41
C ALA A 392 -18.94 -21.37 -8.48
N ARG A 393 -19.43 -22.55 -8.09
CA ARG A 393 -20.02 -23.52 -9.02
C ARG A 393 -21.26 -22.96 -9.71
N GLN A 394 -22.14 -22.29 -8.97
CA GLN A 394 -23.32 -21.64 -9.56
C GLN A 394 -22.93 -20.56 -10.58
N LEU A 395 -21.93 -19.72 -10.26
CA LEU A 395 -21.41 -18.71 -11.20
C LEU A 395 -20.75 -19.34 -12.45
N ILE A 396 -20.17 -20.54 -12.32
CA ILE A 396 -19.54 -21.26 -13.43
C ILE A 396 -20.59 -21.87 -14.34
N ASP A 397 -21.63 -22.48 -13.77
CA ASP A 397 -22.61 -23.29 -14.49
C ASP A 397 -23.74 -22.46 -15.11
N ASP A 398 -24.05 -21.28 -14.55
CA ASP A 398 -25.15 -20.42 -15.01
C ASP A 398 -24.66 -18.99 -15.33
N GLU A 399 -24.60 -18.68 -16.62
CA GLU A 399 -24.21 -17.35 -17.12
C GLU A 399 -25.21 -16.26 -16.73
N ALA A 400 -26.52 -16.54 -16.76
CA ALA A 400 -27.54 -15.56 -16.42
C ALA A 400 -27.48 -15.21 -14.92
N PHE A 401 -27.29 -16.23 -14.07
CA PHE A 401 -27.02 -16.03 -12.65
C PHE A 401 -25.74 -15.21 -12.45
N ARG A 402 -24.64 -15.56 -13.13
CA ARG A 402 -23.37 -14.85 -13.05
C ARG A 402 -23.49 -13.36 -13.38
N LEU A 403 -24.19 -13.02 -14.46
CA LEU A 403 -24.42 -11.62 -14.86
C LEU A 403 -25.27 -10.86 -13.83
N LYS A 404 -26.36 -11.47 -13.36
CA LYS A 404 -27.23 -10.90 -12.33
C LYS A 404 -26.48 -10.61 -11.02
N GLU A 405 -25.62 -11.54 -10.59
CA GLU A 405 -24.79 -11.34 -9.39
C GLU A 405 -23.77 -10.20 -9.56
N GLY A 406 -23.23 -10.03 -10.78
CA GLY A 406 -22.36 -8.90 -11.11
C GLY A 406 -23.06 -7.55 -11.01
N GLU A 407 -24.29 -7.43 -11.54
CA GLU A 407 -25.08 -6.19 -11.52
C GLU A 407 -25.41 -5.71 -10.10
N LYS A 408 -25.55 -6.63 -9.14
CA LYS A 408 -25.77 -6.29 -7.72
C LYS A 408 -24.64 -5.43 -7.14
N ASN A 409 -23.44 -5.45 -7.75
CA ASN A 409 -22.30 -4.67 -7.28
C ASN A 409 -22.33 -3.20 -7.70
N ARG A 410 -23.24 -2.79 -8.60
CA ARG A 410 -23.37 -1.39 -9.01
C ARG A 410 -23.58 -0.46 -7.81
N GLY A 411 -22.84 0.65 -7.77
CA GLY A 411 -22.98 1.69 -6.74
C GLY A 411 -22.37 1.37 -5.38
N ARG A 412 -21.57 0.30 -5.26
CA ARG A 412 -20.90 -0.09 -4.01
C ARG A 412 -19.63 0.72 -3.69
N VAL A 413 -19.11 1.47 -4.65
CA VAL A 413 -17.89 2.29 -4.48
C VAL A 413 -18.26 3.76 -4.64
N ILE A 414 -17.67 4.61 -3.80
CA ILE A 414 -17.81 6.07 -3.88
C ILE A 414 -17.42 6.57 -5.28
N SER A 415 -18.19 7.50 -5.85
CA SER A 415 -17.83 8.13 -7.12
C SER A 415 -16.75 9.21 -6.94
N PRO A 416 -16.02 9.60 -8.00
CA PRO A 416 -15.06 10.71 -7.93
C PRO A 416 -15.69 12.03 -7.45
N GLN A 417 -16.95 12.31 -7.84
CA GLN A 417 -17.68 13.49 -7.41
C GLN A 417 -17.98 13.43 -5.90
N GLN A 418 -18.55 12.31 -5.43
CA GLN A 418 -18.85 12.12 -4.00
C GLN A 418 -17.59 12.18 -3.14
N PHE A 419 -16.47 11.61 -3.63
CA PHE A 419 -15.18 11.70 -2.97
C PHE A 419 -14.72 13.15 -2.85
N SER A 420 -14.86 13.93 -3.93
CA SER A 420 -14.49 15.35 -3.97
C SER A 420 -15.33 16.17 -3.00
N GLU A 421 -16.65 15.98 -3.00
CA GLU A 421 -17.56 16.67 -2.07
C GLU A 421 -17.29 16.31 -0.61
N SER A 422 -17.12 15.01 -0.30
CA SER A 422 -16.88 14.57 1.08
C SER A 422 -15.50 15.00 1.59
N LEU A 423 -14.46 14.97 0.73
CA LEU A 423 -13.14 15.44 1.09
C LEU A 423 -13.16 16.96 1.39
N ARG A 424 -13.91 17.75 0.62
CA ARG A 424 -14.06 19.19 0.88
C ARG A 424 -14.67 19.45 2.25
N SER A 425 -15.80 18.79 2.57
CA SER A 425 -16.45 18.84 3.88
C SER A 425 -15.49 18.44 5.01
N LEU A 426 -14.75 17.34 4.81
CA LEU A 426 -13.77 16.84 5.76
C LEU A 426 -12.65 17.85 6.03
N LEU A 427 -12.09 18.48 4.98
CA LEU A 427 -11.04 19.48 5.12
C LEU A 427 -11.55 20.82 5.67
N ASN A 428 -12.86 21.09 5.61
CA ASN A 428 -13.49 22.26 6.22
C ASN A 428 -13.87 22.04 7.69
N GLY A 429 -13.65 20.85 8.24
CA GLY A 429 -14.03 20.51 9.61
C GLY A 429 -15.53 20.28 9.80
N GLU A 430 -16.27 20.07 8.71
CA GLU A 430 -17.72 19.81 8.72
C GLU A 430 -18.03 18.34 9.06
N THR A 431 -16.99 17.48 9.10
CA THR A 431 -17.11 16.05 9.38
C THR A 431 -16.45 15.70 10.70
N THR A 432 -17.14 14.94 11.54
CA THR A 432 -16.58 14.41 12.79
C THR A 432 -16.79 12.90 12.88
N ILE A 433 -15.81 12.21 13.45
CA ILE A 433 -15.95 10.77 13.72
C ILE A 433 -16.72 10.61 15.03
N HIS A 434 -17.95 10.13 14.94
CA HIS A 434 -18.78 9.91 16.13
C HIS A 434 -18.45 8.60 16.85
N PHE A 435 -18.03 7.58 16.10
CA PHE A 435 -17.78 6.24 16.60
C PHE A 435 -16.46 5.69 16.06
N ILE A 436 -15.67 5.06 16.94
CA ILE A 436 -14.47 4.32 16.56
C ILE A 436 -14.74 2.86 16.92
N PRO A 437 -14.72 1.93 15.96
CA PRO A 437 -14.89 0.52 16.24
C PRO A 437 -13.76 0.00 17.13
N GLU A 438 -14.09 -0.95 18.00
CA GLU A 438 -13.08 -1.65 18.78
C GLU A 438 -12.25 -2.60 17.90
N MET A 439 -10.96 -2.74 18.23
CA MET A 439 -10.09 -3.71 17.57
C MET A 439 -10.43 -5.11 18.07
N PRO A 440 -10.85 -6.05 17.20
CA PRO A 440 -11.18 -7.41 17.62
C PRO A 440 -9.98 -8.12 18.26
N GLU A 441 -10.25 -8.87 19.33
CA GLU A 441 -9.24 -9.67 20.03
C GLU A 441 -8.60 -10.71 19.09
N GLY A 442 -7.27 -10.89 19.20
CA GLY A 442 -6.51 -11.87 18.42
C GLY A 442 -6.28 -11.50 16.94
N LEU A 443 -6.91 -10.43 16.43
CA LEU A 443 -6.85 -10.05 15.02
C LEU A 443 -5.44 -9.66 14.57
N LEU A 444 -4.73 -8.90 15.41
CA LEU A 444 -3.39 -8.40 15.12
C LEU A 444 -2.34 -9.50 15.30
N GLU A 445 -2.50 -10.35 16.31
CA GLU A 445 -1.67 -11.51 16.56
C GLU A 445 -1.75 -12.47 15.37
N ARG A 446 -2.96 -12.74 14.87
CA ARG A 446 -3.15 -13.55 13.67
C ARG A 446 -2.56 -12.89 12.41
N ALA A 447 -2.64 -11.56 12.31
CA ALA A 447 -1.99 -10.81 11.23
C ALA A 447 -0.47 -11.02 11.25
N GLU A 448 0.12 -10.85 12.44
CA GLU A 448 1.55 -10.97 12.69
C GLU A 448 2.06 -12.37 12.31
N GLU A 449 1.35 -13.42 12.72
CA GLU A 449 1.68 -14.80 12.35
C GLU A 449 1.73 -15.00 10.84
N LEU A 450 0.72 -14.49 10.12
CA LEU A 450 0.66 -14.60 8.67
C LEU A 450 1.77 -13.81 7.98
N TYR A 451 2.08 -12.60 8.46
CA TYR A 451 3.19 -11.81 7.94
C TYR A 451 4.53 -12.53 8.15
N LEU A 452 4.74 -13.08 9.34
CA LEU A 452 5.94 -13.82 9.68
C LEU A 452 6.06 -15.12 8.87
N GLU A 453 4.96 -15.87 8.72
CA GLU A 453 4.93 -17.06 7.86
C GLU A 453 5.28 -16.68 6.41
N THR A 454 4.65 -15.62 5.89
CA THR A 454 4.82 -15.15 4.52
C THR A 454 6.28 -14.74 4.26
N ALA A 455 6.83 -13.92 5.17
CA ALA A 455 8.19 -13.45 5.15
C ALA A 455 9.21 -14.60 5.21
N ASP A 456 9.00 -15.55 6.12
CA ASP A 456 9.94 -16.65 6.35
C ASP A 456 9.87 -17.71 5.25
N ARG A 457 8.68 -18.20 4.90
CA ARG A 457 8.53 -19.38 4.04
C ARG A 457 8.58 -19.05 2.55
N TYR A 458 8.09 -17.87 2.15
CA TYR A 458 7.82 -17.60 0.74
C TYR A 458 8.63 -16.43 0.17
N THR A 459 8.66 -15.28 0.85
CA THR A 459 9.25 -14.08 0.25
C THR A 459 10.72 -13.87 0.59
N LYS A 460 11.19 -14.39 1.75
CA LYS A 460 12.52 -14.11 2.32
C LYS A 460 12.77 -12.60 2.48
N ALA A 461 11.73 -11.89 2.92
CA ALA A 461 11.70 -10.42 2.95
C ALA A 461 12.86 -9.84 3.78
N TYR A 462 13.09 -10.36 4.99
CA TYR A 462 14.14 -9.87 5.89
C TYR A 462 15.54 -10.14 5.35
N GLU A 463 15.80 -11.35 4.84
CA GLU A 463 17.09 -11.69 4.26
C GLU A 463 17.37 -10.79 3.06
N LEU A 464 16.43 -10.67 2.11
CA LEU A 464 16.65 -9.88 0.89
C LEU A 464 16.91 -8.42 1.23
N PHE A 465 16.10 -7.86 2.12
CA PHE A 465 16.19 -6.47 2.52
C PHE A 465 17.52 -6.14 3.22
N LEU A 466 17.93 -6.95 4.20
CA LEU A 466 19.14 -6.69 4.97
C LEU A 466 20.41 -6.88 4.13
N PHE A 467 20.46 -7.90 3.26
CA PHE A 467 21.57 -8.05 2.32
C PHE A 467 21.65 -6.89 1.32
N GLN A 468 20.52 -6.41 0.80
CA GLN A 468 20.48 -5.25 -0.08
C GLN A 468 20.90 -3.94 0.61
N SER A 469 20.71 -3.85 1.93
CA SER A 469 20.99 -2.67 2.75
C SER A 469 22.43 -2.63 3.29
N TYR A 470 22.96 -3.77 3.72
CA TYR A 470 24.26 -3.85 4.41
C TYR A 470 25.31 -4.72 3.69
N GLY A 471 24.94 -5.42 2.62
CA GLY A 471 25.86 -6.29 1.87
C GLY A 471 26.48 -7.36 2.76
N ILE A 472 27.80 -7.55 2.64
CA ILE A 472 28.56 -8.52 3.45
C ILE A 472 28.57 -8.17 4.95
N LYS A 473 28.33 -6.90 5.32
CA LYS A 473 28.21 -6.51 6.74
C LYS A 473 27.02 -7.16 7.43
N THR A 474 26.06 -7.71 6.67
CA THR A 474 24.97 -8.53 7.22
C THR A 474 25.49 -9.69 8.06
N LEU A 475 26.64 -10.30 7.73
CA LEU A 475 27.25 -11.37 8.53
C LEU A 475 27.51 -10.92 9.98
N TRP A 476 28.08 -9.74 10.14
CA TRP A 476 28.49 -9.21 11.44
C TRP A 476 27.34 -8.51 12.18
N LEU A 477 26.47 -7.84 11.45
CA LEU A 477 25.35 -7.09 12.02
C LEU A 477 24.16 -8.00 12.35
N PHE A 478 23.91 -9.03 11.54
CA PHE A 478 22.74 -9.90 11.59
C PHE A 478 23.08 -11.36 11.23
N PRO A 479 23.96 -12.04 12.01
CA PRO A 479 24.50 -13.36 11.65
C PRO A 479 23.42 -14.40 11.37
N LYS A 480 22.35 -14.44 12.18
CA LYS A 480 21.21 -15.35 11.98
C LYS A 480 20.54 -15.17 10.61
N VAL A 481 20.41 -13.92 10.15
CA VAL A 481 19.85 -13.59 8.83
C VAL A 481 20.81 -14.04 7.72
N PHE A 482 22.11 -13.77 7.91
CA PHE A 482 23.14 -14.12 6.93
C PHE A 482 23.16 -15.64 6.65
N PHE A 483 23.33 -16.46 7.69
CA PHE A 483 23.42 -17.92 7.54
C PHE A 483 22.13 -18.53 7.00
N LYS A 484 20.97 -17.99 7.39
CA LYS A 484 19.68 -18.43 6.86
C LYS A 484 19.52 -18.10 5.37
N GLY A 485 19.96 -16.92 4.93
CA GLY A 485 19.95 -16.53 3.52
C GLY A 485 20.87 -17.39 2.66
N MET A 486 22.10 -17.64 3.13
CA MET A 486 23.11 -18.44 2.42
C MET A 486 22.69 -19.91 2.20
N GLY A 487 21.81 -20.45 3.03
CA GLY A 487 21.24 -21.79 2.84
C GLY A 487 20.29 -21.92 1.64
N SER A 488 20.04 -20.85 0.88
CA SER A 488 19.13 -20.85 -0.28
C SER A 488 19.87 -20.45 -1.56
N LEU A 489 20.14 -21.41 -2.44
CA LEU A 489 20.71 -21.17 -3.79
C LEU A 489 19.89 -20.16 -4.61
N SER A 490 18.56 -20.19 -4.48
CA SER A 490 17.65 -19.23 -5.13
C SER A 490 17.83 -17.79 -4.61
N PHE A 491 18.20 -17.65 -3.33
CA PHE A 491 18.45 -16.37 -2.69
C PHE A 491 19.78 -15.77 -3.16
N ILE A 492 20.84 -16.59 -3.24
CA ILE A 492 22.16 -16.16 -3.74
C ILE A 492 22.05 -15.64 -5.17
N ARG A 493 21.38 -16.39 -6.07
CA ARG A 493 21.12 -15.94 -7.45
C ARG A 493 20.40 -14.59 -7.50
N ARG A 494 19.47 -14.34 -6.57
CA ARG A 494 18.69 -13.10 -6.50
C ARG A 494 19.49 -11.91 -5.99
N ILE A 495 20.40 -12.12 -5.04
CA ILE A 495 21.37 -11.08 -4.62
C ILE A 495 22.24 -10.69 -5.81
N VAL A 496 22.81 -11.68 -6.51
CA VAL A 496 23.68 -11.43 -7.68
C VAL A 496 22.92 -10.66 -8.76
N TYR A 497 21.70 -11.11 -9.12
CA TYR A 497 20.86 -10.40 -10.08
C TYR A 497 20.56 -8.95 -9.68
N THR A 498 20.25 -8.72 -8.40
CA THR A 498 19.97 -7.35 -7.90
C THR A 498 21.21 -6.47 -7.94
N ALA A 499 22.38 -7.03 -7.61
CA ALA A 499 23.66 -6.31 -7.66
C ALA A 499 24.00 -5.91 -9.11
N VAL A 500 23.85 -6.83 -10.07
CA VAL A 500 24.05 -6.56 -11.51
C VAL A 500 23.11 -5.44 -12.00
N LYS A 501 21.81 -5.52 -11.65
CA LYS A 501 20.82 -4.52 -12.08
C LYS A 501 21.10 -3.12 -11.51
N ARG A 502 21.68 -3.02 -10.30
CA ARG A 502 22.11 -1.74 -9.70
C ARG A 502 23.32 -1.13 -10.40
N VAL A 503 24.23 -1.97 -10.92
CA VAL A 503 25.40 -1.51 -11.69
C VAL A 503 24.96 -1.01 -13.06
N THR A 504 24.06 -1.71 -13.74
CA THR A 504 23.53 -1.32 -15.07
C THR A 504 22.58 -0.12 -15.06
N LYS A 505 22.10 0.34 -13.89
CA LYS A 505 21.31 1.57 -13.75
C LYS A 505 22.17 2.81 -13.44
N LYS A 506 23.46 2.62 -13.18
CA LYS A 506 24.46 3.66 -12.91
C LYS A 506 25.39 3.93 -14.10
N LEU A 507 25.27 3.13 -15.15
CA LEU A 507 25.74 3.40 -16.51
C LEU A 507 24.54 3.91 -17.31
#